data_AF-A0A519W8H6-F1
#
_entry.id   AF-A0A519W8H6-F1
#
_cell.length_a   1.000
_cell.length_b   1.000
_cell.length_c   1.000
_cell.angle_alpha   90.00
_cell.angle_beta   90.00
_cell.angle_gamma   90.00
#
_symmetry.space_group_name_H-M   'P 1'
#
loop_
_entity.id
_entity.type
_entity.pdbx_description
1 polymer ?
#
loop_
_entity_poly.entity_id
_entity_poly.type
_entity_poly.pdbx_seq_one_letter_code
_entity_poly.pdbx_strand_id
1 'polypeptide(L)' 'MNNRPYLKGFAAYLKLERSLSENSIEAYTNDVEKLFQYFDANNKEIA' A
#
# COMPACT_ATOMS: atom_id res chain seq x y z
N MET A 1 0.49 10.39 6.84
CA MET A 1 1.85 9.82 6.82
C MET A 1 2.01 9.05 5.51
N ASN A 2 2.45 9.71 4.43
CA ASN A 2 2.59 9.10 3.08
C ASN A 2 4.06 8.89 2.68
N ASN A 3 4.90 8.44 3.62
CA ASN A 3 6.36 8.38 3.42
C ASN A 3 6.92 6.96 3.30
N ARG A 4 6.14 6.06 2.70
CA ARG A 4 6.57 4.72 2.32
C ARG A 4 6.85 4.71 0.80
N PRO A 5 8.12 4.86 0.35
CA PRO A 5 8.44 5.04 -1.06
C PRO A 5 7.98 3.88 -1.95
N TYR A 6 7.91 2.66 -1.41
CA TYR A 6 7.41 1.48 -2.12
C TYR A 6 5.91 1.54 -2.45
N LEU A 7 5.08 2.22 -1.65
CA LEU A 7 3.65 2.38 -1.92
C LEU A 7 3.40 3.21 -3.18
N LYS A 8 4.26 4.20 -3.46
CA LYS A 8 4.20 4.99 -4.70
C LYS A 8 4.53 4.15 -5.93
N GLY A 9 5.57 3.31 -5.84
CA GLY A 9 5.93 2.38 -6.91
C GLY A 9 4.83 1.35 -7.16
N PHE A 10 4.25 0.81 -6.09
CA PHE A 10 3.13 -0.12 -6.17
C PHE A 10 1.89 0.52 -6.81
N ALA A 11 1.51 1.73 -6.40
CA ALA A 11 0.41 2.47 -7.02
C ALA A 11 0.66 2.74 -8.52
N ALA A 12 1.89 3.09 -8.90
CA ALA A 12 2.27 3.28 -10.30
C ALA A 12 2.16 1.97 -11.10
N TYR A 13 2.60 0.84 -10.54
CA TYR A 13 2.43 -0.49 -11.15
C TYR A 13 0.95 -0.82 -11.35
N LEU A 14 0.10 -0.62 -10.34
CA LEU A 14 -1.34 -0.89 -10.44
C LEU A 14 -2.01 -0.02 -11.52
N LYS A 15 -1.55 1.22 -11.70
CA LYS A 15 -2.07 2.13 -12.72
C LYS A 15 -1.59 1.78 -14.13
N LEU A 16 -0.28 1.60 -14.30
CA LEU A 16 0.34 1.48 -15.62
C LEU A 16 0.25 0.05 -16.16
N GLU A 17 0.66 -0.94 -15.37
CA GLU A 17 0.76 -2.33 -15.80
C GLU A 17 -0.56 -3.10 -15.65
N ARG A 18 -1.37 -2.72 -14.66
CA ARG A 18 -2.65 -3.40 -14.36
C ARG A 18 -3.88 -2.63 -14.81
N SER A 19 -3.72 -1.38 -15.27
CA SER A 19 -4.80 -0.49 -15.74
C SER A 19 -5.98 -0.40 -14.77
N LEU A 20 -5.71 -0.44 -13.46
CA LEU A 20 -6.76 -0.38 -12.45
C LEU A 20 -7.33 1.04 -12.32
N SER A 21 -8.62 1.10 -11.97
CA SER A 21 -9.28 2.36 -11.61
C SER A 21 -8.67 2.98 -10.36
N GLU A 22 -8.84 4.29 -10.19
CA GLU A 22 -8.35 5.01 -9.01
C GLU A 22 -8.90 4.43 -7.70
N ASN A 23 -10.21 4.13 -7.66
CA ASN A 23 -10.85 3.49 -6.50
C ASN A 23 -10.21 2.13 -6.16
N SER A 24 -9.87 1.35 -7.19
CA SER A 24 -9.20 0.06 -6.98
C SER A 24 -7.78 0.28 -6.44
N ILE A 25 -7.01 1.21 -7.01
CA ILE A 25 -5.66 1.54 -6.54
C ILE A 25 -5.70 1.98 -5.08
N GLU A 26 -6.62 2.88 -4.72
CA GLU A 26 -6.82 3.33 -3.34
C GLU A 26 -7.09 2.15 -2.40
N ALA A 27 -8.03 1.27 -2.74
CA ALA A 27 -8.34 0.09 -1.93
C ALA A 27 -7.10 -0.79 -1.68
N TYR A 28 -6.35 -1.14 -2.73
CA TYR A 28 -5.13 -1.95 -2.59
C TYR A 28 -4.06 -1.25 -1.74
N THR A 29 -3.82 0.06 -1.97
CA THR A 29 -2.82 0.81 -1.20
C THR A 29 -3.22 0.95 0.27
N ASN A 30 -4.50 1.17 0.55
CA ASN A 30 -5.06 1.26 1.91
C ASN A 30 -4.94 -0.06 2.66
N ASP A 31 -5.19 -1.20 2.00
CA ASP A 31 -5.06 -2.51 2.65
C ASP A 31 -3.60 -2.83 3.01
N VAL A 32 -2.65 -2.44 2.14
CA VAL A 32 -1.22 -2.51 2.46
C VAL A 32 -0.86 -1.60 3.63
N GLU A 33 -1.40 -0.37 3.70
CA GLU A 33 -1.20 0.51 4.85
C GLU A 33 -1.74 -0.07 6.14
N LYS A 34 -2.94 -0.65 6.13
CA LYS A 34 -3.53 -1.32 7.31
C LYS A 34 -2.69 -2.51 7.77
N LEU A 35 -2.10 -3.27 6.84
CA LEU A 35 -1.18 -4.35 7.20
C LEU A 35 0.00 -3.82 8.00
N PHE A 36 0.60 -2.72 7.56
CA PHE A 36 1.68 -2.11 8.31
C PHE A 36 1.23 -1.50 9.64
N GLN A 37 0.08 -0.84 9.68
CA GLN A 37 -0.52 -0.37 10.92
C GLN A 37 -0.73 -1.52 11.92
N TYR A 38 -1.11 -2.71 11.44
CA TYR A 38 -1.21 -3.89 12.28
C TYR A 38 0.16 -4.30 12.85
N PHE A 39 1.21 -4.37 12.04
CA PHE A 39 2.57 -4.68 12.53
C PHE A 39 3.05 -3.66 13.57
N ASP A 40 2.90 -2.36 13.25
CA ASP A 40 3.26 -1.25 14.13
C ASP A 40 2.50 -1.31 15.47
N ALA A 41 1.18 -1.56 15.43
CA ALA A 41 0.33 -1.65 16.62
C ALA A 41 0.61 -2.88 17.49
N ASN A 42 1.17 -3.94 16.91
CA ASN A 42 1.46 -5.19 17.62
C ASN A 42 2.95 -5.33 18.00
N ASN A 43 3.79 -4.29 17.78
CA ASN A 43 5.24 -4.36 17.92
C ASN A 43 5.84 -5.61 17.23
N LYS A 44 5.28 -5.98 16.08
CA LYS A 44 5.74 -7.11 15.28
C LYS A 44 6.68 -6.59 14.21
N GLU A 45 7.82 -7.23 14.07
CA GLU A 45 8.70 -6.97 12.95
C GLU A 45 8.08 -7.51 11.66
N ILE A 46 8.27 -6.76 10.58
CA ILE A 46 7.97 -7.23 9.23
C ILE A 46 9.11 -8.20 8.89
N ALA A 47 8.77 -9.47 8.69
CA ALA A 47 9.70 -10.55 8.36
C ALA A 47 10.32 -10.40 6.97
#